data_AF-A0A9E5FU26-F1
#
_entry.id   AF-A0A9E5FU26-F1
#
_cell.length_a   1.000
_cell.length_b   1.000
_cell.length_c   1.000
_cell.angle_alpha   90.00
_cell.angle_beta   90.00
_cell.angle_gamma   90.00
#
_symmetry.space_group_name_H-M   'P 1'
#
loop_
_entity.id
_entity.type
_entity.pdbx_description
1 polymer ?
#
loop_
_entity_poly.entity_id
_entity_poly.type
_entity_poly.pdbx_seq_one_letter_code
_entity_poly.pdbx_strand_id
1 'polypeptide(L)'
;DGHSAGGEAGPNLAGVAKRGDRRYLLESIVHANAAVASGYGAVNIELVNGGALTGTLLQDTANFVDVDVAGNRWRVSRSDIKSMTPPVSGMPVLENALTPNEVRDLVAWLSTLDRGVEKEKLPDPKPLDISTIKPVASVALASNIDPSVMSLGKADYQMCASCHGPNGEGGIAPPLAKSNWVNGPVENLIRIQLRGLQGPITVSGKAYTPPIPMMPLAQQTDEQIAAVLTYIRNSFGNSASVVKPEEVKALRGEVGKPMLTEADLIPAK
;
A
#
# COMPACT_ATOMS: atom_id res chain seq x y z
N ASP A 1 -3.63 -26.18 15.08
CA ASP A 1 -4.28 -27.11 14.12
C ASP A 1 -4.30 -26.60 12.67
N GLY A 2 -3.87 -25.36 12.36
CA GLY A 2 -3.71 -24.87 10.97
C GLY A 2 -5.01 -24.67 10.17
N HIS A 3 -6.10 -25.33 10.57
CA HIS A 3 -7.45 -25.25 9.98
C HIS A 3 -8.30 -24.10 10.52
N SER A 4 -7.75 -23.25 11.40
CA SER A 4 -8.42 -22.05 11.92
C SER A 4 -8.38 -20.90 10.90
N ALA A 5 -9.23 -19.90 11.08
CA ALA A 5 -9.19 -18.70 10.24
C ALA A 5 -7.81 -18.01 10.37
N GLY A 6 -7.20 -17.66 9.23
CA GLY A 6 -5.95 -16.88 9.18
C GLY A 6 -6.09 -15.45 9.71
N GLY A 7 -4.97 -14.76 9.91
CA GLY A 7 -4.91 -13.36 10.38
C GLY A 7 -4.95 -12.33 9.23
N GLU A 8 -4.89 -11.03 9.56
CA GLU A 8 -5.11 -9.92 8.60
C GLU A 8 -4.03 -9.75 7.53
N ALA A 9 -2.81 -10.26 7.75
CA ALA A 9 -1.68 -10.09 6.84
C ALA A 9 -1.76 -10.91 5.54
N GLY A 10 -2.74 -11.82 5.41
CA GLY A 10 -2.87 -12.70 4.24
C GLY A 10 -4.20 -13.45 4.19
N PRO A 11 -4.54 -14.07 3.04
CA PRO A 11 -5.78 -14.82 2.88
C PRO A 11 -5.89 -15.92 3.92
N ASN A 12 -7.07 -16.08 4.51
CA ASN A 12 -7.39 -17.25 5.32
C ASN A 12 -7.02 -18.51 4.50
N LEU A 13 -6.15 -19.35 5.02
CA LEU A 13 -5.67 -20.57 4.33
C LEU A 13 -6.56 -21.79 4.59
N ALA A 14 -7.59 -21.66 5.43
CA ALA A 14 -8.56 -22.72 5.61
C ALA A 14 -9.28 -23.04 4.29
N GLY A 15 -9.33 -24.32 3.96
CA GLY A 15 -9.87 -24.81 2.70
C GLY A 15 -9.04 -24.43 1.46
N VAL A 16 -7.80 -23.94 1.61
CA VAL A 16 -6.97 -23.53 0.46
C VAL A 16 -6.71 -24.69 -0.52
N ALA A 17 -6.70 -25.94 -0.03
CA ALA A 17 -6.59 -27.13 -0.86
C ALA A 17 -7.73 -27.28 -1.88
N LYS A 18 -8.86 -26.59 -1.68
CA LYS A 18 -10.02 -26.59 -2.60
C LYS A 18 -9.98 -25.43 -3.60
N ARG A 19 -9.03 -24.50 -3.49
CA ARG A 19 -8.96 -23.29 -4.35
C ARG A 19 -8.17 -23.52 -5.63
N GLY A 20 -7.36 -24.58 -5.68
CA GLY A 20 -6.56 -24.96 -6.84
C GLY A 20 -5.77 -26.24 -6.57
N ASP A 21 -5.02 -26.69 -7.56
CA ASP A 21 -4.17 -27.88 -7.44
C ASP A 21 -2.80 -27.57 -6.81
N ARG A 22 -1.95 -28.59 -6.65
CA ARG A 22 -0.60 -28.41 -6.07
C ARG A 22 0.27 -27.44 -6.88
N ARG A 23 0.03 -27.35 -8.19
CA ARG A 23 0.75 -26.42 -9.06
C ARG A 23 0.34 -24.98 -8.77
N TYR A 24 -0.96 -24.72 -8.63
CA TYR A 24 -1.48 -23.43 -8.21
C TYR A 24 -0.91 -23.00 -6.84
N LEU A 25 -0.83 -23.92 -5.87
CA LEU A 25 -0.24 -23.63 -4.55
C LEU A 25 1.25 -23.32 -4.64
N LEU A 26 2.00 -24.10 -5.44
CA LEU A 26 3.42 -23.87 -5.69
C LEU A 26 3.64 -22.50 -6.34
N GLU A 27 2.95 -22.20 -7.44
CA GLU A 27 3.04 -20.93 -8.15
C GLU A 27 2.67 -19.75 -7.24
N SER A 28 1.66 -19.91 -6.37
CA SER A 28 1.30 -18.89 -5.37
C SER A 28 2.42 -18.62 -4.35
N ILE A 29 3.27 -19.60 -4.05
CA ILE A 29 4.39 -19.48 -3.10
C ILE A 29 5.63 -18.90 -3.78
N VAL A 30 5.99 -19.42 -4.96
CA VAL A 30 7.22 -19.04 -5.65
C VAL A 30 7.05 -17.81 -6.54
N HIS A 31 5.83 -17.48 -6.95
CA HIS A 31 5.57 -16.31 -7.80
C HIS A 31 4.45 -15.47 -7.18
N ALA A 32 4.81 -14.76 -6.11
CA ALA A 32 3.91 -13.97 -5.28
C ALA A 32 3.03 -12.95 -6.03
N ASN A 33 3.44 -12.54 -7.24
CA ASN A 33 2.74 -11.59 -8.10
C ASN A 33 2.03 -12.22 -9.31
N ALA A 34 2.11 -13.55 -9.52
CA ALA A 34 1.52 -14.19 -10.69
C ALA A 34 -0.02 -14.28 -10.62
N ALA A 35 -0.58 -14.41 -9.41
CA ALA A 35 -2.01 -14.40 -9.17
C ALA A 35 -2.30 -13.81 -7.79
N VAL A 36 -2.92 -12.62 -7.75
CA VAL A 36 -3.25 -11.95 -6.49
C VAL A 36 -4.68 -12.27 -6.07
N ALA A 37 -4.85 -12.86 -4.90
CA ALA A 37 -6.16 -13.20 -4.38
C ALA A 37 -7.00 -11.93 -4.11
N SER A 38 -8.30 -11.98 -4.45
CA SER A 38 -9.27 -10.95 -4.09
C SER A 38 -9.17 -10.63 -2.58
N GLY A 39 -9.04 -9.35 -2.25
CA GLY A 39 -8.83 -8.86 -0.89
C GLY A 39 -7.35 -8.73 -0.47
N TYR A 40 -6.39 -9.01 -1.35
CA TYR A 40 -4.96 -9.01 -1.01
C TYR A 40 -4.06 -8.32 -2.05
N GLY A 41 -4.67 -7.65 -3.04
CA GLY A 41 -3.95 -6.88 -4.06
C GLY A 41 -4.23 -5.39 -3.94
N ALA A 42 -3.19 -4.57 -3.86
CA ALA A 42 -3.34 -3.12 -3.90
C ALA A 42 -3.56 -2.66 -5.35
N VAL A 43 -4.51 -1.75 -5.56
CA VAL A 43 -4.81 -1.12 -6.85
C VAL A 43 -4.85 0.41 -6.72
N ASN A 44 -4.39 1.08 -7.76
CA ASN A 44 -4.60 2.51 -7.97
C ASN A 44 -5.66 2.68 -9.06
N ILE A 45 -6.70 3.44 -8.77
CA ILE A 45 -7.82 3.74 -9.66
C ILE A 45 -7.80 5.24 -9.93
N GLU A 46 -7.55 5.64 -11.18
CA GLU A 46 -7.80 7.00 -11.64
C GLU A 46 -9.26 7.14 -12.04
N LEU A 47 -9.90 8.22 -11.60
CA LEU A 47 -11.28 8.51 -11.92
C LEU A 47 -11.39 9.49 -13.09
N VAL A 48 -12.51 9.44 -13.80
CA VAL A 48 -12.79 10.31 -14.95
C VAL A 48 -12.84 11.80 -14.58
N ASN A 49 -13.16 12.14 -13.32
CA ASN A 49 -13.16 13.51 -12.82
C ASN A 49 -11.75 14.02 -12.44
N GLY A 50 -10.70 13.20 -12.66
CA GLY A 50 -9.33 13.51 -12.30
C GLY A 50 -8.96 13.16 -10.85
N GLY A 51 -9.90 12.65 -10.05
CA GLY A 51 -9.59 12.09 -8.73
C GLY A 51 -8.86 10.75 -8.83
N ALA A 52 -8.33 10.26 -7.72
CA ALA A 52 -7.78 8.91 -7.64
C ALA A 52 -8.12 8.25 -6.31
N LEU A 53 -8.25 6.92 -6.34
CA LEU A 53 -8.36 6.08 -5.16
C LEU A 53 -7.26 5.03 -5.17
N THR A 54 -6.66 4.82 -4.00
CA THR A 54 -5.73 3.72 -3.77
C THR A 54 -6.29 2.85 -2.66
N GLY A 55 -6.39 1.56 -2.91
CA GLY A 55 -7.01 0.62 -1.97
C GLY A 55 -6.74 -0.83 -2.30
N THR A 56 -7.27 -1.72 -1.49
CA THR A 56 -7.19 -3.16 -1.70
C THR A 56 -8.35 -3.62 -2.58
N LEU A 57 -8.03 -4.26 -3.71
CA LEU A 57 -9.02 -4.81 -4.63
C LEU A 57 -9.80 -5.93 -3.96
N LEU A 58 -11.10 -5.74 -3.78
CA LEU A 58 -12.01 -6.73 -3.20
C LEU A 58 -12.70 -7.55 -4.28
N GLN A 59 -13.11 -6.91 -5.37
CA GLN A 59 -13.78 -7.54 -6.49
C GLN A 59 -13.58 -6.73 -7.77
N ASP A 60 -13.35 -7.43 -8.88
CA ASP A 60 -13.32 -6.85 -10.21
C ASP A 60 -14.41 -7.51 -11.08
N THR A 61 -15.33 -6.69 -11.62
CA THR A 61 -16.35 -7.13 -12.57
C THR A 61 -16.42 -6.23 -13.80
N ALA A 62 -17.21 -6.65 -14.80
CA ALA A 62 -17.49 -5.86 -15.99
C ALA A 62 -18.24 -4.54 -15.70
N ASN A 63 -18.95 -4.44 -14.57
CA ASN A 63 -19.80 -3.28 -14.25
C ASN A 63 -19.22 -2.39 -13.15
N PHE A 64 -18.50 -2.98 -12.20
CA PHE A 64 -17.96 -2.27 -11.04
C PHE A 64 -16.67 -2.90 -10.52
N VAL A 65 -15.93 -2.09 -9.76
CA VAL A 65 -14.78 -2.51 -8.96
C VAL A 65 -15.08 -2.20 -7.50
N ASP A 66 -14.96 -3.19 -6.63
CA ASP A 66 -15.06 -2.99 -5.19
C ASP A 66 -13.65 -2.88 -4.60
N VAL A 67 -13.38 -1.82 -3.83
CA VAL A 67 -12.10 -1.55 -3.19
C VAL A 67 -12.27 -1.23 -1.71
N ASP A 68 -11.33 -1.68 -0.89
CA ASP A 68 -11.18 -1.24 0.49
C ASP A 68 -10.17 -0.10 0.58
N VAL A 69 -10.60 1.05 1.09
CA VAL A 69 -9.74 2.20 1.36
C VAL A 69 -9.75 2.49 2.86
N ALA A 70 -8.69 2.08 3.53
CA ALA A 70 -8.52 2.26 4.98
C ALA A 70 -9.70 1.74 5.82
N GLY A 71 -10.20 0.54 5.50
CA GLY A 71 -11.34 -0.11 6.15
C GLY A 71 -12.70 0.32 5.61
N ASN A 72 -12.74 1.25 4.65
CA ASN A 72 -13.98 1.68 4.00
C ASN A 72 -14.14 0.98 2.66
N ARG A 73 -15.20 0.18 2.53
CA ARG A 73 -15.49 -0.58 1.31
C ARG A 73 -16.31 0.28 0.35
N TRP A 74 -15.73 0.59 -0.80
CA TRP A 74 -16.32 1.40 -1.85
C TRP A 74 -16.55 0.58 -3.12
N ARG A 75 -17.68 0.84 -3.77
CA ARG A 75 -18.00 0.35 -5.11
C ARG A 75 -17.83 1.47 -6.11
N VAL A 76 -16.88 1.32 -7.02
CA VAL A 76 -16.60 2.28 -8.10
C VAL A 76 -17.23 1.74 -9.39
N SER A 77 -18.06 2.56 -10.04
CA SER A 77 -18.63 2.20 -11.35
C SER A 77 -17.53 2.12 -12.40
N ARG A 78 -17.59 1.14 -13.31
CA ARG A 78 -16.64 1.05 -14.42
C ARG A 78 -16.66 2.30 -15.33
N SER A 79 -17.80 2.99 -15.43
CA SER A 79 -17.92 4.27 -16.15
C SER A 79 -17.09 5.40 -15.53
N ASP A 80 -16.81 5.31 -14.24
CA ASP A 80 -16.18 6.37 -13.47
C ASP A 80 -14.66 6.17 -13.36
N ILE A 81 -14.17 5.01 -13.83
CA ILE A 81 -12.75 4.65 -13.84
C ILE A 81 -12.15 5.05 -15.19
N LYS A 82 -11.19 5.96 -15.13
CA LYS A 82 -10.36 6.34 -16.28
C LYS A 82 -9.28 5.29 -16.53
N SER A 83 -8.59 4.86 -15.48
CA SER A 83 -7.54 3.84 -15.56
C SER A 83 -7.41 3.10 -14.22
N MET A 84 -6.88 1.88 -14.24
CA MET A 84 -6.64 1.09 -13.04
C MET A 84 -5.37 0.26 -13.21
N THR A 85 -4.53 0.20 -12.18
CA THR A 85 -3.36 -0.69 -12.19
C THR A 85 -3.76 -2.15 -12.04
N PRO A 86 -2.94 -3.09 -12.53
CA PRO A 86 -3.01 -4.47 -12.07
C PRO A 86 -2.89 -4.54 -10.53
N PRO A 87 -3.56 -5.49 -9.86
CA PRO A 87 -3.42 -5.68 -8.42
C PRO A 87 -1.99 -6.13 -8.08
N VAL A 88 -1.35 -5.44 -7.13
CA VAL A 88 0.00 -5.76 -6.65
C VAL A 88 -0.07 -6.51 -5.32
N SER A 89 0.64 -7.63 -5.21
CA SER A 89 0.59 -8.50 -4.03
C SER A 89 1.34 -7.89 -2.85
N GLY A 90 0.72 -7.93 -1.67
CA GLY A 90 1.38 -7.67 -0.40
C GLY A 90 2.24 -8.83 0.12
N MET A 91 2.42 -9.92 -0.63
CA MET A 91 3.21 -11.06 -0.17
C MET A 91 4.72 -10.82 -0.38
N PRO A 92 5.60 -11.14 0.59
CA PRO A 92 7.05 -11.10 0.37
C PRO A 92 7.46 -12.12 -0.71
N VAL A 93 8.52 -11.81 -1.45
CA VAL A 93 9.11 -12.74 -2.43
C VAL A 93 9.82 -13.84 -1.65
N LEU A 94 9.24 -15.05 -1.61
CA LEU A 94 9.79 -16.19 -0.86
C LEU A 94 10.79 -17.02 -1.66
N GLU A 95 11.04 -16.67 -2.93
CA GLU A 95 11.92 -17.37 -3.87
C GLU A 95 13.32 -17.68 -3.32
N ASN A 96 13.85 -16.80 -2.45
CA ASN A 96 15.15 -16.95 -1.81
C ASN A 96 15.08 -17.20 -0.30
N ALA A 97 13.87 -17.26 0.26
CA ALA A 97 13.66 -17.45 1.70
C ALA A 97 13.47 -18.91 2.08
N LEU A 98 13.09 -19.76 1.11
CA LEU A 98 12.83 -21.19 1.32
C LEU A 98 13.66 -22.02 0.34
N THR A 99 14.21 -23.12 0.82
CA THR A 99 14.84 -24.14 -0.02
C THR A 99 13.79 -24.93 -0.81
N PRO A 100 14.15 -25.58 -1.93
CA PRO A 100 13.21 -26.40 -2.71
C PRO A 100 12.50 -27.50 -1.89
N ASN A 101 13.19 -28.06 -0.88
CA ASN A 101 12.60 -29.05 0.02
C ASN A 101 11.55 -28.40 0.94
N GLU A 102 11.83 -27.23 1.50
CA GLU A 102 10.87 -26.51 2.34
C GLU A 102 9.64 -26.05 1.55
N VAL A 103 9.83 -25.61 0.31
CA VAL A 103 8.70 -25.27 -0.59
C VAL A 103 7.83 -26.51 -0.86
N ARG A 104 8.45 -27.67 -1.15
CA ARG A 104 7.73 -28.93 -1.35
C ARG A 104 6.94 -29.31 -0.10
N ASP A 105 7.57 -29.27 1.06
CA ASP A 105 6.95 -29.67 2.32
C ASP A 105 5.81 -28.72 2.71
N LEU A 106 5.96 -27.42 2.41
CA LEU A 106 4.90 -26.42 2.58
C LEU A 106 3.72 -26.67 1.63
N VAL A 107 3.96 -26.93 0.34
CA VAL A 107 2.89 -27.28 -0.62
C VAL A 107 2.18 -28.56 -0.19
N ALA A 108 2.92 -29.56 0.30
CA ALA A 108 2.35 -30.79 0.82
C ALA A 108 1.43 -30.53 2.01
N TRP A 109 1.86 -29.69 2.95
CA TRP A 109 1.04 -29.30 4.10
C TRP A 109 -0.19 -28.46 3.71
N LEU A 110 -0.05 -27.46 2.83
CA LEU A 110 -1.19 -26.66 2.35
C LEU A 110 -2.24 -27.53 1.64
N SER A 111 -1.80 -28.58 0.95
CA SER A 111 -2.68 -29.54 0.29
C SER A 111 -3.54 -30.36 1.27
N THR A 112 -3.19 -30.41 2.56
CA THR A 112 -4.00 -31.09 3.59
C THR A 112 -5.05 -30.16 4.21
N LEU A 113 -5.06 -28.86 3.90
CA LEU A 113 -6.00 -27.88 4.46
C LEU A 113 -7.33 -27.86 3.68
N ASP A 114 -8.13 -28.91 3.81
CA ASP A 114 -9.41 -29.11 3.10
C ASP A 114 -10.66 -28.64 3.88
N ARG A 115 -10.52 -28.47 5.20
CA ARG A 115 -11.57 -27.90 6.07
C ARG A 115 -11.64 -26.40 5.89
N GLY A 116 -12.76 -25.92 5.36
CA GLY A 116 -13.06 -24.50 5.24
C GLY A 116 -13.63 -23.95 6.55
N VAL A 117 -13.53 -22.62 6.72
CA VAL A 117 -14.30 -21.87 7.72
C VAL A 117 -15.40 -21.13 6.96
N GLU A 118 -16.57 -20.97 7.58
CA GLU A 118 -17.64 -20.15 7.03
C GLU A 118 -17.11 -18.73 6.79
N LYS A 119 -17.25 -18.21 5.56
CA LYS A 119 -16.83 -16.84 5.25
C LYS A 119 -17.73 -15.89 6.02
N GLU A 120 -17.14 -15.07 6.89
CA GLU A 120 -17.87 -13.97 7.52
C GLU A 120 -18.37 -13.02 6.42
N LYS A 121 -19.69 -12.81 6.38
CA LYS A 121 -20.33 -11.99 5.36
C LYS A 121 -20.21 -10.52 5.75
N LEU A 122 -19.15 -9.88 5.26
CA LEU A 122 -18.96 -8.44 5.44
C LEU A 122 -20.06 -7.64 4.72
N PRO A 123 -20.45 -6.44 5.23
CA PRO A 123 -21.45 -5.58 4.61
C PRO A 123 -21.10 -5.21 3.17
N ASP A 124 -22.10 -5.07 2.31
CA ASP A 124 -21.89 -4.73 0.90
C ASP A 124 -21.19 -3.36 0.75
N PRO A 125 -20.24 -3.21 -0.20
CA PRO A 125 -19.56 -1.94 -0.45
C PRO A 125 -20.54 -0.83 -0.86
N LYS A 126 -20.31 0.38 -0.35
CA LYS A 126 -21.13 1.55 -0.66
C LYS A 126 -20.76 2.12 -2.03
N PRO A 127 -21.73 2.56 -2.86
CA PRO A 127 -21.42 3.28 -4.09
C PRO A 127 -20.56 4.52 -3.81
N LEU A 128 -19.49 4.69 -4.59
CA LEU A 128 -18.65 5.87 -4.53
C LEU A 128 -19.28 7.00 -5.36
N ASP A 129 -19.46 8.16 -4.76
CA ASP A 129 -19.75 9.40 -5.47
C ASP A 129 -18.44 10.12 -5.81
N ILE A 130 -18.02 10.04 -7.07
CA ILE A 130 -16.75 10.64 -7.50
C ILE A 130 -16.72 12.16 -7.35
N SER A 131 -17.87 12.85 -7.33
CA SER A 131 -17.92 14.32 -7.17
C SER A 131 -17.33 14.79 -5.84
N THR A 132 -17.30 13.90 -4.84
CA THR A 132 -16.70 14.15 -3.53
C THR A 132 -15.17 14.00 -3.52
N ILE A 133 -14.59 13.40 -4.56
CA ILE A 133 -13.15 13.17 -4.69
C ILE A 133 -12.54 14.32 -5.50
N LYS A 134 -11.62 15.07 -4.87
CA LYS A 134 -10.92 16.18 -5.53
C LYS A 134 -9.97 15.66 -6.62
N PRO A 135 -9.84 16.39 -7.75
CA PRO A 135 -8.86 16.07 -8.78
C PRO A 135 -7.45 16.08 -8.19
N VAL A 136 -6.71 14.99 -8.37
CA VAL A 136 -5.28 14.92 -8.13
C VAL A 136 -4.57 15.26 -9.44
N ALA A 137 -3.58 16.14 -9.39
CA ALA A 137 -2.74 16.45 -10.54
C ALA A 137 -2.23 15.13 -11.14
N SER A 138 -2.47 14.94 -12.44
CA SER A 138 -2.34 13.66 -13.17
C SER A 138 -1.15 12.82 -12.70
N VAL A 139 -1.48 11.72 -12.05
CA VAL A 139 -0.58 10.80 -11.39
C VAL A 139 -0.02 9.83 -12.44
N ALA A 140 1.12 10.14 -13.04
CA ALA A 140 1.76 9.21 -13.96
C ALA A 140 2.15 7.93 -13.21
N LEU A 141 1.43 6.83 -13.47
CA LEU A 141 1.84 5.50 -13.05
C LEU A 141 3.21 5.15 -13.61
N ALA A 142 4.01 4.49 -12.78
CA ALA A 142 5.38 4.05 -13.04
C ALA A 142 5.51 3.30 -14.38
N SER A 143 5.86 4.04 -15.43
CA SER A 143 6.39 3.47 -16.67
C SER A 143 7.75 4.11 -16.87
N ASN A 144 8.80 3.46 -16.35
CA ASN A 144 10.20 3.90 -16.30
C ASN A 144 10.47 5.11 -15.38
N ILE A 145 10.62 4.84 -14.08
CA ILE A 145 11.20 5.82 -13.15
C ILE A 145 12.68 5.98 -13.49
N ASP A 146 13.16 7.21 -13.61
CA ASP A 146 14.56 7.50 -13.89
C ASP A 146 15.46 6.83 -12.82
N PRO A 147 16.42 5.96 -13.22
CA PRO A 147 17.33 5.31 -12.29
C PRO A 147 18.11 6.27 -11.39
N SER A 148 18.40 7.49 -11.87
CA SER A 148 19.09 8.51 -11.08
C SER A 148 18.24 9.01 -9.92
N VAL A 149 16.92 9.14 -10.11
CA VAL A 149 15.96 9.52 -9.06
C VAL A 149 15.88 8.43 -8.01
N MET A 150 15.82 7.16 -8.43
CA MET A 150 15.81 6.03 -7.48
C MET A 150 17.14 5.90 -6.71
N SER A 151 18.27 6.16 -7.37
CA SER A 151 19.59 6.15 -6.72
C SER A 151 19.72 7.27 -5.69
N LEU A 152 19.29 8.49 -6.04
CA LEU A 152 19.28 9.63 -5.12
C LEU A 152 18.35 9.37 -3.94
N GLY A 153 17.11 8.93 -4.21
CA GLY A 153 16.15 8.62 -3.16
C GLY A 153 16.62 7.52 -2.21
N LYS A 154 17.34 6.50 -2.71
CA LYS A 154 17.97 5.47 -1.88
C LYS A 154 19.08 6.02 -0.97
N ALA A 155 19.87 6.96 -1.48
CA ALA A 155 20.92 7.62 -0.71
C ALA A 155 20.30 8.48 0.41
N ASP A 156 19.29 9.27 0.09
CA ASP A 156 18.57 10.11 1.05
C ASP A 156 17.80 9.27 2.09
N TYR A 157 17.30 8.08 1.71
CA TYR A 157 16.61 7.15 2.60
C TYR A 157 17.50 6.66 3.75
N GLN A 158 18.83 6.69 3.64
CA GLN A 158 19.73 6.23 4.72
C GLN A 158 19.48 6.98 6.03
N MET A 159 19.12 8.26 5.96
CA MET A 159 18.73 9.04 7.13
C MET A 159 17.41 8.52 7.73
N CYS A 160 16.43 8.20 6.89
CA CYS A 160 15.12 7.68 7.29
C CYS A 160 15.22 6.27 7.90
N ALA A 161 16.14 5.44 7.36
CA ALA A 161 16.34 4.05 7.78
C ALA A 161 16.72 3.91 9.25
N SER A 162 17.35 4.93 9.85
CA SER A 162 17.70 4.94 11.27
C SER A 162 16.48 4.77 12.19
N CYS A 163 15.31 5.26 11.76
CA CYS A 163 14.06 5.18 12.51
C CYS A 163 13.07 4.19 11.89
N HIS A 164 13.00 4.13 10.55
CA HIS A 164 12.05 3.31 9.80
C HIS A 164 12.58 1.93 9.39
N GLY A 165 13.83 1.62 9.74
CA GLY A 165 14.49 0.37 9.37
C GLY A 165 15.08 0.39 7.95
N PRO A 166 16.10 -0.44 7.67
CA PRO A 166 16.77 -0.48 6.36
C PRO A 166 15.85 -0.91 5.22
N ASN A 167 14.78 -1.64 5.53
CA ASN A 167 13.79 -2.14 4.57
C ASN A 167 12.40 -1.51 4.76
N GLY A 168 12.30 -0.41 5.51
CA GLY A 168 11.01 0.25 5.79
C GLY A 168 10.09 -0.55 6.71
N GLU A 169 10.61 -1.56 7.41
CA GLU A 169 9.88 -2.46 8.31
C GLU A 169 9.42 -1.78 9.61
N GLY A 170 9.92 -0.57 9.88
CA GLY A 170 9.64 0.20 11.10
C GLY A 170 10.57 -0.16 12.25
N GLY A 171 10.19 0.26 13.45
CA GLY A 171 10.94 0.07 14.68
C GLY A 171 10.59 1.16 15.67
N ILE A 172 11.48 2.14 15.82
CA ILE A 172 11.20 3.38 16.58
C ILE A 172 10.11 4.19 15.89
N ALA A 173 10.15 4.23 14.54
CA ALA A 173 9.11 4.84 13.73
C ALA A 173 8.18 3.78 13.10
N PRO A 174 6.99 4.20 12.63
CA PRO A 174 6.04 3.30 11.96
C PRO A 174 6.63 2.70 10.67
N PRO A 175 6.12 1.55 10.20
CA PRO A 175 6.56 0.95 8.95
C PRO A 175 6.19 1.83 7.74
N LEU A 176 7.10 1.88 6.77
CA LEU A 176 6.88 2.47 5.45
C LEU A 176 6.59 1.39 4.40
N ALA A 177 7.03 0.16 4.64
CA ALA A 177 6.75 -1.00 3.80
C ALA A 177 5.24 -1.28 3.77
N LYS A 178 4.65 -1.32 2.56
CA LYS A 178 3.22 -1.59 2.32
C LYS A 178 2.28 -0.69 3.14
N SER A 179 2.73 0.52 3.45
CA SER A 179 2.00 1.47 4.30
C SER A 179 0.85 2.09 3.51
N ASN A 180 -0.34 2.14 4.10
CA ASN A 180 -1.50 2.85 3.54
C ASN A 180 -1.21 4.36 3.36
N TRP A 181 -0.38 4.95 4.23
CA TRP A 181 0.04 6.35 4.10
C TRP A 181 1.02 6.56 2.94
N VAL A 182 1.93 5.62 2.73
CA VAL A 182 2.89 5.66 1.61
C VAL A 182 2.17 5.47 0.28
N ASN A 183 1.24 4.53 0.18
CA ASN A 183 0.53 4.25 -1.07
C ASN A 183 -0.67 5.19 -1.31
N GLY A 184 -1.13 5.90 -0.27
CA GLY A 184 -2.21 6.87 -0.37
C GLY A 184 -1.83 8.18 -1.08
N PRO A 185 -2.62 9.25 -0.85
CA PRO A 185 -2.43 10.55 -1.51
C PRO A 185 -1.02 11.11 -1.31
N VAL A 186 -0.36 11.48 -2.40
CA VAL A 186 1.03 11.98 -2.39
C VAL A 186 1.17 13.25 -1.54
N GLU A 187 0.15 14.11 -1.54
CA GLU A 187 0.12 15.34 -0.75
C GLU A 187 0.31 15.07 0.75
N ASN A 188 -0.28 14.01 1.29
CA ASN A 188 -0.11 13.66 2.69
C ASN A 188 1.35 13.33 3.02
N LEU A 189 2.03 12.58 2.13
CA LEU A 189 3.43 12.20 2.31
C LEU A 189 4.35 13.43 2.26
N ILE A 190 4.10 14.35 1.32
CA ILE A 190 4.84 15.61 1.21
C ILE A 190 4.61 16.48 2.45
N ARG A 191 3.36 16.61 2.90
CA ARG A 191 3.01 17.37 4.12
C ARG A 191 3.71 16.79 5.35
N ILE A 192 3.73 15.46 5.51
CA ILE A 192 4.47 14.78 6.59
C ILE A 192 5.96 15.14 6.53
N GLN A 193 6.59 15.09 5.35
CA GLN A 193 8.01 15.46 5.20
C GLN A 193 8.27 16.92 5.60
N LEU A 194 7.36 17.84 5.24
CA LEU A 194 7.53 19.28 5.46
C LEU A 194 7.18 19.75 6.87
N ARG A 195 6.19 19.14 7.54
CA ARG A 195 5.66 19.57 8.84
C ARG A 195 5.98 18.61 9.99
N GLY A 196 6.38 17.39 9.68
CA GLY A 196 6.46 16.32 10.65
C GLY A 196 5.09 15.75 11.02
N LEU A 197 5.08 14.71 11.84
CA LEU A 197 3.88 13.97 12.26
C LEU A 197 3.99 13.56 13.73
N GLN A 198 2.94 13.82 14.51
CA GLN A 198 2.85 13.48 15.92
C GLN A 198 1.55 12.78 16.30
N GLY A 199 1.57 12.20 17.49
CA GLY A 199 0.43 11.56 18.12
C GLY A 199 0.29 10.10 17.73
N PRO A 200 -0.76 9.44 18.22
CA PRO A 200 -1.12 8.13 17.72
C PRO A 200 -1.49 8.24 16.24
N ILE A 201 -1.02 7.28 15.45
CA ILE A 201 -1.38 7.14 14.05
C ILE A 201 -1.76 5.70 13.78
N THR A 202 -2.63 5.47 12.81
CA THR A 202 -3.01 4.13 12.38
C THR A 202 -2.34 3.81 11.06
N VAL A 203 -1.40 2.86 11.06
CA VAL A 203 -0.76 2.38 9.84
C VAL A 203 -1.29 0.99 9.53
N SER A 204 -2.00 0.87 8.41
CA SER A 204 -2.61 -0.38 7.93
C SER A 204 -3.41 -1.10 9.02
N GLY A 205 -4.28 -0.37 9.73
CA GLY A 205 -5.17 -0.91 10.78
C GLY A 205 -4.54 -1.04 12.17
N LYS A 206 -3.22 -0.89 12.30
CA LYS A 206 -2.53 -0.97 13.59
C LYS A 206 -2.23 0.42 14.15
N ALA A 207 -2.58 0.63 15.41
CA ALA A 207 -2.21 1.84 16.14
C ALA A 207 -0.71 1.86 16.46
N TYR A 208 -0.07 2.97 16.15
CA TYR A 208 1.31 3.29 16.49
C TYR A 208 1.32 4.58 17.28
N THR A 209 2.01 4.58 18.42
CA THR A 209 2.26 5.79 19.21
C THR A 209 3.77 5.98 19.26
N PRO A 210 4.36 6.64 18.24
CA PRO A 210 5.80 6.85 18.22
C PRO A 210 6.26 7.56 19.50
N PRO A 211 7.35 7.12 20.14
CA PRO A 211 7.85 7.72 21.37
C PRO A 211 8.40 9.13 21.12
N ILE A 212 8.75 9.44 19.88
CA ILE A 212 9.25 10.73 19.42
C ILE A 212 8.46 11.08 18.15
N PRO A 213 7.99 12.33 17.99
CA PRO A 213 7.36 12.76 16.76
C PRO A 213 8.33 12.67 15.56
N MET A 214 7.79 12.46 14.37
CA MET A 214 8.56 12.63 13.15
C MET A 214 8.85 14.12 12.98
N MET A 215 10.13 14.49 13.07
CA MET A 215 10.56 15.88 12.88
C MET A 215 10.38 16.31 11.42
N PRO A 216 10.05 17.59 11.16
CA PRO A 216 10.02 18.13 9.81
C PRO A 216 11.42 18.10 9.17
N LEU A 217 11.49 17.66 7.92
CA LEU A 217 12.70 17.60 7.10
C LEU A 217 12.64 18.62 5.96
N ALA A 218 11.98 19.76 6.20
CA ALA A 218 11.80 20.84 5.24
C ALA A 218 13.10 21.51 4.77
N GLN A 219 14.26 21.20 5.37
CA GLN A 219 15.56 21.73 4.94
C GLN A 219 16.08 21.05 3.67
N GLN A 220 15.58 19.86 3.32
CA GLN A 220 15.90 19.19 2.07
C GLN A 220 15.36 19.98 0.87
N THR A 221 16.01 19.88 -0.29
CA THR A 221 15.53 20.52 -1.54
C THR A 221 14.28 19.83 -2.07
N ASP A 222 13.59 20.47 -3.03
CA ASP A 222 12.40 19.90 -3.67
C ASP A 222 12.73 18.57 -4.37
N GLU A 223 13.90 18.50 -4.99
CA GLU A 223 14.41 17.32 -5.70
C GLU A 223 14.75 16.19 -4.72
N GLN A 224 15.38 16.49 -3.59
CA GLN A 224 15.70 15.48 -2.56
C GLN A 224 14.42 14.90 -1.95
N ILE A 225 13.45 15.76 -1.61
CA ILE A 225 12.15 15.30 -1.09
C ILE A 225 11.43 14.47 -2.14
N ALA A 226 11.34 14.94 -3.39
CA ALA A 226 10.70 14.20 -4.46
C ALA A 226 11.37 12.83 -4.70
N ALA A 227 12.71 12.77 -4.69
CA ALA A 227 13.47 11.55 -4.89
C ALA A 227 13.27 10.54 -3.76
N VAL A 228 13.41 10.95 -2.49
CA VAL A 228 13.25 10.04 -1.34
C VAL A 228 11.83 9.52 -1.22
N LEU A 229 10.82 10.37 -1.44
CA LEU A 229 9.42 9.95 -1.41
C LEU A 229 9.08 9.04 -2.59
N THR A 230 9.64 9.29 -3.79
CA THR A 230 9.53 8.38 -4.93
C THR A 230 10.14 7.01 -4.64
N TYR A 231 11.34 6.99 -4.06
CA TYR A 231 12.01 5.75 -3.67
C TYR A 231 11.18 4.97 -2.65
N ILE A 232 10.67 5.62 -1.60
CA ILE A 232 9.80 4.97 -0.59
C ILE A 232 8.53 4.40 -1.22
N ARG A 233 7.88 5.16 -2.12
CA ARG A 233 6.64 4.76 -2.83
C ARG A 233 6.81 3.62 -3.83
N ASN A 234 8.04 3.33 -4.23
CA ASN A 234 8.37 2.29 -5.22
C ASN A 234 9.35 1.24 -4.69
N SER A 235 9.55 1.22 -3.37
CA SER A 235 10.40 0.24 -2.67
C SER A 235 9.60 -0.45 -1.57
N PHE A 236 10.18 -1.48 -0.95
CA PHE A 236 9.61 -2.13 0.25
C PHE A 236 8.21 -2.76 0.02
N GLY A 237 7.93 -3.15 -1.23
CA GLY A 237 6.63 -3.67 -1.65
C GLY A 237 5.55 -2.61 -1.82
N ASN A 238 5.91 -1.32 -1.84
CA ASN A 238 5.04 -0.24 -2.26
C ASN A 238 5.00 -0.15 -3.79
N SER A 239 3.85 0.26 -4.32
CA SER A 239 3.66 0.50 -5.75
C SER A 239 2.71 1.68 -5.92
N ALA A 240 3.28 2.88 -5.81
CA ALA A 240 2.55 4.11 -5.94
C ALA A 240 3.29 5.09 -6.85
N SER A 241 2.60 6.14 -7.24
CA SER A 241 3.12 7.10 -8.21
C SER A 241 4.43 7.75 -7.80
N VAL A 242 5.19 8.19 -8.80
CA VAL A 242 6.34 9.06 -8.57
C VAL A 242 5.90 10.38 -7.95
N VAL A 243 6.80 10.99 -7.17
CA VAL A 243 6.65 12.34 -6.63
C VAL A 243 7.56 13.25 -7.44
N LYS A 244 7.01 14.35 -7.96
CA LYS A 244 7.77 15.31 -8.76
C LYS A 244 8.20 16.51 -7.92
N PRO A 245 9.34 17.15 -8.23
CA PRO A 245 9.79 18.36 -7.53
C PRO A 245 8.74 19.48 -7.52
N GLU A 246 7.93 19.61 -8.57
CA GLU A 246 6.90 20.65 -8.67
C GLU A 246 5.76 20.44 -7.66
N GLU A 247 5.43 19.19 -7.34
CA GLU A 247 4.42 18.84 -6.33
C GLU A 247 4.91 19.22 -4.93
N VAL A 248 6.22 19.02 -4.66
CA VAL A 248 6.85 19.45 -3.41
C VAL A 248 6.87 20.96 -3.31
N LYS A 249 7.29 21.64 -4.39
CA LYS A 249 7.34 23.09 -4.49
C LYS A 249 5.98 23.73 -4.21
N ALA A 250 4.91 23.17 -4.78
CA ALA A 250 3.55 23.64 -4.57
C ALA A 250 3.12 23.61 -3.09
N LEU A 251 3.68 22.69 -2.31
CA LEU A 251 3.37 22.50 -0.90
C LEU A 251 4.37 23.17 0.05
N ARG A 252 5.37 23.91 -0.45
CA ARG A 252 6.33 24.64 0.41
C ARG A 252 5.69 25.66 1.33
N GLY A 253 4.49 26.15 1.03
CA GLY A 253 3.70 26.98 1.94
C GLY A 253 3.27 26.27 3.24
N GLU A 254 3.45 24.96 3.35
CA GLU A 254 3.21 24.18 4.56
C GLU A 254 4.33 24.33 5.61
N VAL A 255 5.52 24.78 5.22
CA VAL A 255 6.67 24.89 6.12
C VAL A 255 6.40 25.91 7.24
N GLY A 256 6.70 25.52 8.48
CA GLY A 256 6.48 26.36 9.67
C GLY A 256 5.06 26.31 10.23
N LYS A 257 4.13 25.60 9.58
CA LYS A 257 2.82 25.29 10.18
C LYS A 257 2.98 24.26 11.31
N PRO A 258 1.99 24.17 12.24
CA PRO A 258 2.01 23.16 13.30
C PRO A 258 2.22 21.75 12.77
N MET A 259 2.82 20.88 13.58
CA MET A 259 3.02 19.48 13.22
C MET A 259 1.67 18.79 12.94
N LEU A 260 1.68 17.82 12.02
CA LEU A 260 0.47 17.10 11.63
C LEU A 260 0.10 16.07 12.69
N THR A 261 -1.20 15.79 12.76
CA THR A 261 -1.79 14.62 13.40
C THR A 261 -2.46 13.75 12.35
N GLU A 262 -2.84 12.52 12.69
CA GLU A 262 -3.60 11.65 11.78
C GLU A 262 -4.88 12.33 11.26
N ALA A 263 -5.56 13.12 12.10
CA ALA A 263 -6.76 13.85 11.70
C ALA A 263 -6.52 14.88 10.59
N ASP A 264 -5.31 15.43 10.46
CA ASP A 264 -4.97 16.42 9.42
C ASP A 264 -4.71 15.77 8.05
N LEU A 265 -4.59 14.44 8.01
CA LEU A 265 -4.27 13.64 6.83
C LEU A 265 -5.50 12.92 6.25
N ILE A 266 -6.57 12.81 7.03
CA ILE A 266 -7.82 12.19 6.60
C ILE A 266 -8.77 13.31 6.13
N PRO A 267 -9.43 13.17 4.96
CA PRO A 267 -10.47 14.11 4.57
C PRO A 267 -11.51 14.26 5.67
N ALA A 268 -11.92 15.48 5.98
CA ALA A 268 -13.00 15.72 6.94
C ALA A 268 -14.26 14.95 6.52
N LYS A 269 -14.85 14.23 7.47
CA LYS A 269 -16.10 13.47 7.28
C LYS A 269 -17.27 14.36 6.86
#